data_AF-A0A1R3L5H3-F1
#
_entry.id   AF-A0A1R3L5H3-F1
#
_cell.length_a   1.000
_cell.length_b   1.000
_cell.length_c   1.000
_cell.angle_alpha   90.00
_cell.angle_beta   90.00
_cell.angle_gamma   90.00
#
_symmetry.space_group_name_H-M   'P 1'
#
loop_
_entity.id
_entity.type
_entity.pdbx_description
1 polymer ?
#
loop_
_entity_poly.entity_id
_entity_poly.type
_entity_poly.pdbx_seq_one_letter_code
_entity_poly.pdbx_strand_id
1 'polypeptide(L)' 'MECPQEVMEGIIEGGRRFNEDDDEVKRMYYTRDASKKVSFNSNFDLYQAPSANWRDTLTCLMAPETLPPDELPLAC' A
#
# COMPACT_ATOMS: atom_id res chain seq x y z
N MET A 1 13.72 -16.25 15.55
CA MET A 1 12.79 -15.25 16.09
C MET A 1 11.56 -15.33 15.23
N GLU A 2 10.43 -15.76 15.78
CA GLU A 2 9.15 -15.84 15.06
C GLU A 2 8.40 -14.53 15.25
N CYS A 3 7.65 -14.11 14.22
CA CYS A 3 6.78 -12.95 14.33
C CYS A 3 5.53 -13.34 15.13
N PRO A 4 5.09 -12.55 16.13
CA PRO A 4 3.85 -12.83 16.85
C PRO A 4 2.65 -12.91 15.91
N GLN A 5 1.76 -13.88 16.14
CA GLN A 5 0.58 -14.10 15.31
C GLN A 5 -0.33 -12.87 15.22
N GLU A 6 -0.57 -12.20 16.36
CA GLU A 6 -1.38 -10.98 16.42
C GLU A 6 -0.83 -9.86 15.51
N VAL A 7 0.49 -9.75 15.39
CA VAL A 7 1.14 -8.77 14.51
C VAL A 7 0.87 -9.10 13.03
N MET A 8 0.99 -10.38 12.67
CA MET A 8 0.72 -10.84 11.30
C MET A 8 -0.76 -10.62 10.92
N GLU A 9 -1.67 -10.94 11.83
CA GLU A 9 -3.11 -10.74 11.63
C GLU A 9 -3.45 -9.26 11.49
N GLY A 10 -2.84 -8.39 12.30
CA GLY A 10 -3.00 -6.94 12.20
C GLY A 10 -2.60 -6.38 10.83
N ILE A 11 -1.48 -6.84 10.26
CA ILE A 11 -1.03 -6.40 8.93
C ILE A 11 -1.98 -6.85 7.82
N ILE A 12 -2.48 -8.10 7.88
CA ILE A 12 -3.45 -8.61 6.90
C ILE A 12 -4.75 -7.80 6.96
N GLU A 13 -5.25 -7.54 8.16
CA GLU A 13 -6.48 -6.79 8.36
C GLU A 13 -6.33 -5.32 7.95
N GLY A 14 -5.20 -4.67 8.25
CA GLY A 14 -4.92 -3.30 7.80
C GLY A 14 -4.87 -3.19 6.27
N GLY A 15 -4.24 -4.17 5.61
CA GLY A 15 -4.25 -4.25 4.14
C GLY A 15 -5.66 -4.44 3.58
N ARG A 16 -6.49 -5.27 4.21
CA ARG A 16 -7.90 -5.46 3.81
C ARG A 16 -8.70 -4.18 3.96
N ARG A 17 -8.63 -3.53 5.13
CA ARG A 17 -9.34 -2.27 5.42
C ARG A 17 -9.00 -1.18 4.41
N PHE A 18 -7.72 -1.00 4.08
CA PHE A 18 -7.31 0.00 3.10
C PHE A 18 -7.93 -0.25 1.72
N ASN A 19 -7.94 -1.49 1.24
CA ASN A 19 -8.46 -1.80 -0.10
C ASN A 19 -9.98 -1.71 -0.18
N GLU A 20 -10.68 -1.98 0.93
CA GLU A 20 -12.13 -1.84 1.08
C GLU A 20 -12.60 -0.42 1.41
N ASP A 21 -11.68 0.51 1.71
CA ASP A 21 -11.99 1.90 2.04
C ASP A 21 -12.52 2.69 0.82
N ASP A 22 -13.06 3.88 1.10
CA ASP A 22 -13.60 4.78 0.09
C ASP A 22 -12.54 5.13 -0.97
N ASP A 23 -12.96 5.16 -2.24
CA ASP A 23 -12.07 5.46 -3.35
C ASP A 23 -11.42 6.84 -3.22
N GLU A 24 -12.07 7.80 -2.55
CA GLU A 24 -11.49 9.11 -2.27
C GLU A 24 -10.26 9.03 -1.36
N VAL A 25 -10.27 8.15 -0.35
CA VAL A 25 -9.15 7.90 0.56
C VAL A 25 -8.00 7.25 -0.21
N LYS A 26 -8.27 6.16 -0.92
CA LYS A 26 -7.25 5.45 -1.73
C LYS A 26 -6.62 6.38 -2.78
N ARG A 27 -7.40 7.31 -3.35
CA ARG A 27 -6.91 8.26 -4.35
C ARG A 27 -5.91 9.27 -3.79
N MET A 28 -5.93 9.56 -2.49
CA MET A 28 -4.91 10.42 -1.85
C MET A 28 -3.50 9.81 -1.94
N TYR A 29 -3.42 8.49 -1.97
CA TYR A 29 -2.18 7.74 -2.08
C TYR A 29 -1.86 7.33 -3.53
N TYR A 30 -2.80 7.54 -4.47
CA TYR A 30 -2.62 7.08 -5.84
C TYR A 30 -1.48 7.83 -6.54
N THR A 31 -0.45 7.11 -6.93
CA THR A 31 0.67 7.67 -7.69
C THR A 31 1.45 6.58 -8.42
N ARG A 32 2.12 6.97 -9.51
CA ARG A 32 3.10 6.14 -10.23
C ARG A 32 4.54 6.64 -10.03
N ASP A 33 4.73 7.64 -9.18
CA ASP A 33 6.05 8.14 -8.78
C ASP A 33 6.68 7.17 -7.76
N ALA A 34 7.64 6.38 -8.24
CA ALA A 34 8.36 5.41 -7.41
C ALA A 34 9.28 6.04 -6.34
N SER A 35 9.46 7.37 -6.34
CA SER A 35 10.19 8.06 -5.27
C SER A 35 9.35 8.27 -4.01
N LYS A 36 8.02 8.11 -4.09
CA LYS A 36 7.12 8.23 -2.94
C LYS A 36 7.28 7.04 -2.01
N LYS A 37 7.50 7.33 -0.73
CA LYS A 37 7.66 6.29 0.30
C LYS A 37 6.35 5.55 0.61
N VAL A 38 5.20 6.22 0.48
CA VAL A 38 3.87 5.60 0.52
C VAL A 38 3.18 5.85 -0.81
N SER A 39 2.75 4.78 -1.48
CA SER A 39 2.08 4.87 -2.78
C SER A 39 1.07 3.75 -2.98
N PHE A 40 -0.04 4.11 -3.60
CA PHE A 40 -1.04 3.19 -4.10
C PHE A 40 -1.07 3.22 -5.62
N ASN A 41 -1.18 2.05 -6.26
CA ASN A 41 -1.48 1.97 -7.67
C ASN A 41 -2.29 0.71 -7.98
N SER A 42 -3.09 0.82 -9.02
CA SER A 42 -3.71 -0.31 -9.71
C SER A 42 -2.97 -0.53 -11.03
N ASN A 43 -2.73 -1.78 -11.38
CA ASN A 43 -2.02 -2.18 -12.58
C ASN A 43 -0.60 -1.60 -12.67
N PHE A 44 0.32 -2.23 -11.94
CA PHE A 44 1.71 -1.79 -11.76
C PHE A 44 2.44 -1.43 -13.08
N ASP A 45 2.30 -2.25 -14.12
CA ASP A 45 3.01 -2.12 -15.40
C ASP A 45 2.14 -1.58 -16.55
N LEU A 46 1.04 -0.85 -16.23
CA LEU A 46 0.05 -0.33 -17.19
C LEU A 46 0.61 0.27 -18.49
N TYR A 47 1.78 0.93 -18.44
CA TYR A 47 2.39 1.59 -19.60
C TYR A 47 3.55 0.83 -20.25
N GLN A 48 3.89 -0.35 -19.73
CA GLN A 48 5.00 -1.18 -20.19
C GLN A 48 4.54 -2.56 -20.65
N ALA A 49 3.50 -3.10 -20.03
CA ALA A 49 2.96 -4.41 -20.36
C ALA A 49 1.99 -4.35 -21.55
N PRO A 50 1.94 -5.42 -22.38
CA PRO A 50 1.00 -5.51 -23.50
C PRO A 50 -0.47 -5.65 -23.06
N SER A 51 -0.72 -5.90 -21.78
CA SER A 51 -2.04 -6.09 -21.20
C SER A 51 -2.08 -5.58 -19.76
N ALA A 52 -3.25 -5.17 -19.30
CA ALA A 52 -3.44 -4.82 -17.90
C ALA A 52 -3.31 -6.03 -16.97
N ASN A 53 -2.68 -5.83 -15.80
CA ASN A 53 -2.72 -6.79 -14.71
C ASN A 53 -3.86 -6.46 -13.73
N TRP A 54 -4.51 -7.49 -13.19
CA TRP A 54 -5.55 -7.35 -12.17
C TRP A 54 -4.91 -7.38 -10.77
N ARG A 55 -4.28 -6.26 -10.39
CA ARG A 55 -3.65 -6.13 -9.08
C ARG A 55 -3.65 -4.69 -8.61
N ASP A 56 -4.09 -4.52 -7.37
CA ASP A 56 -3.91 -3.30 -6.60
C ASP A 56 -2.72 -3.48 -5.65
N THR A 57 -1.97 -2.41 -5.42
CA THR A 57 -0.73 -2.48 -4.64
C THR A 57 -0.56 -1.19 -3.84
N LEU A 58 -0.57 -1.34 -2.51
CA LEU A 58 -0.08 -0.33 -1.57
C LEU A 58 1.38 -0.67 -1.21
N THR A 59 2.28 0.30 -1.37
CA THR A 59 3.70 0.18 -1.04
C THR A 59 4.04 1.16 0.08
N CYS A 60 4.68 0.68 1.13
CA CYS A 60 5.20 1.48 2.24
C CYS A 60 6.68 1.18 2.45
N LEU A 61 7.55 2.12 2.10
CA LEU A 61 9.00 1.98 2.23
C LEU A 61 9.44 2.36 3.66
N MET A 62 9.55 1.36 4.53
CA MET A 62 9.83 1.53 5.96
C MET A 62 11.33 1.57 6.32
N ALA A 63 12.23 1.41 5.33
CA ALA A 63 13.67 1.34 5.52
C ALA A 63 14.42 1.98 4.34
N PRO A 64 15.64 2.53 4.55
CA PRO A 64 16.41 2.56 5.80
C PRO A 64 15.91 3.59 6.82
N GLU A 65 15.15 4.59 6.37
CA GLU A 65 14.49 5.57 7.23
C GLU A 65 13.07 5.10 7.56
N THR A 66 12.69 5.21 8.83
CA THR A 66 11.33 4.92 9.27
C THR A 66 10.34 5.94 8.70
N LEU A 67 9.13 5.48 8.39
CA LEU A 67 8.03 6.35 8.01
C LEU A 67 7.34 6.96 9.24
N PRO A 68 6.99 8.25 9.23
CA PRO A 68 6.09 8.82 10.22
C PRO A 68 4.74 8.08 10.18
N PRO A 69 4.12 7.77 11.33
CA PRO A 69 2.81 7.12 11.36
C PRO A 69 1.73 7.87 10.58
N ASP A 70 1.79 9.21 10.58
CA ASP A 70 0.81 10.07 9.91
C ASP A 70 0.90 10.04 8.38
N GLU A 71 1.96 9.45 7.81
CA GLU A 71 2.08 9.24 6.36
C GLU A 71 1.41 7.95 5.89
N LEU A 72 1.12 7.01 6.81
CA LEU A 72 0.44 5.77 6.48
C LEU A 72 -1.08 6.01 6.35
N PRO A 73 -1.79 5.19 5.54
CA PRO A 73 -3.25 5.19 5.56
C PRO A 73 -3.77 4.86 6.96
N LEU A 74 -4.78 5.61 7.43
CA LEU A 74 -5.42 5.37 8.74
C LEU A 74 -6.02 3.98 8.89
N ALA A 75 -6.31 3.32 7.77
CA ALA A 75 -6.81 1.96 7.71
C ALA A 75 -5.76 0.89 8.09
N CYS A 76 -4.47 1.24 8.01
CA CYS A 76 -3.32 0.35 8.27
C CYS A 76 -2.85 0.36 9.74
#